data_AF-A0A978V1V2-F1
#
_entry.id   AF-A0A978V1V2-F1
#
_cell.length_a   1.000
_cell.length_b   1.000
_cell.length_c   1.000
_cell.angle_alpha   90.00
_cell.angle_beta   90.00
_cell.angle_gamma   90.00
#
_symmetry.space_group_name_H-M   'P 1'
#
loop_
_entity.id
_entity.type
_entity.pdbx_description
1 polymer ?
#
loop_
_entity_poly.entity_id
_entity_poly.type
_entity_poly.pdbx_seq_one_letter_code
_entity_poly.pdbx_strand_id
1 'polypeptide(L)'
;MKVTELEHPSHPNHILMLKSSDTPYKCDGCKELGFGPCFECEDCNFHLHEECALTSKSSYHPLFRRCEFIFHEETYGGRYCDACGKDVLGFVYQCTHDNAHDLHPCCLKLQPKIINDGFVLHLSDKVPSKCLKCNSREISRGITGWSYVSSCGKFCYHVACVKDLVLENWRNGYFDGDNNNGSAQTSNLALMRIASPSNEVARRKGRLGSKAIKFWRIAKMVLKLIISSIFGDPTSGIAIIVESLVSQY
;
A
#
# COMPACT_ATOMS: atom_id res chain seq x y z
N MET A 1 -16.15 21.57 3.81
CA MET A 1 -16.49 20.90 5.09
C MET A 1 -15.85 19.53 5.05
N LYS A 2 -15.18 19.08 6.12
CA LYS A 2 -14.69 17.70 6.20
C LYS A 2 -15.86 16.82 6.63
N VAL A 3 -16.15 15.76 5.86
CA VAL A 3 -17.16 14.77 6.22
C VAL A 3 -16.59 13.91 7.33
N THR A 4 -17.25 13.87 8.48
CA THR A 4 -16.83 13.09 9.66
C THR A 4 -17.76 11.92 9.97
N GLU A 5 -18.97 11.96 9.41
CA GLU A 5 -20.04 10.98 9.55
C GLU A 5 -20.59 10.65 8.16
N LEU A 6 -20.87 9.37 7.90
CA LEU A 6 -21.33 8.91 6.60
C LEU A 6 -22.31 7.73 6.73
N GLU A 7 -23.50 7.89 6.16
CA GLU A 7 -24.38 6.77 5.83
C GLU A 7 -23.90 6.18 4.49
N HIS A 8 -23.49 4.91 4.50
CA HIS A 8 -22.93 4.28 3.32
C HIS A 8 -23.88 3.21 2.74
N PRO A 9 -24.16 3.18 1.42
CA PRO A 9 -25.10 2.23 0.83
C PRO A 9 -24.76 0.75 1.09
N SER A 10 -23.47 0.40 1.14
CA SER A 10 -23.03 -0.97 1.45
C SER A 10 -23.12 -1.32 2.94
N HIS A 11 -23.46 -0.36 3.80
CA HIS A 11 -23.65 -0.56 5.24
C HIS A 11 -24.83 0.29 5.76
N PRO A 12 -26.07 0.03 5.28
CA PRO A 12 -27.19 0.97 5.38
C PRO A 12 -27.78 1.14 6.79
N ASN A 13 -27.41 0.28 7.73
CA ASN A 13 -28.00 0.27 9.08
C ASN A 13 -27.15 0.99 10.13
N HIS A 14 -25.91 1.38 9.82
CA HIS A 14 -25.04 2.06 10.76
C HIS A 14 -24.36 3.27 10.12
N ILE A 15 -23.99 4.22 10.96
CA ILE A 15 -23.22 5.40 10.57
C ILE A 15 -21.73 5.04 10.65
N LEU A 16 -20.98 5.42 9.62
CA LEU A 16 -19.52 5.32 9.62
C LEU A 16 -18.91 6.64 10.07
N MET A 17 -17.96 6.56 11.00
CA MET A 17 -17.23 7.69 11.55
C MET A 17 -15.83 7.74 10.95
N LEU A 18 -15.38 8.93 10.53
CA LEU A 18 -13.99 9.12 10.12
C LEU A 18 -13.08 9.08 11.36
N LYS A 19 -12.27 8.03 11.47
CA LYS A 19 -11.32 7.81 12.57
C LYS A 19 -9.93 7.52 12.04
N SER A 20 -8.91 7.93 12.80
CA SER A 20 -7.54 7.51 12.54
C SER A 20 -7.31 6.14 13.18
N SER A 21 -7.07 5.13 12.35
CA SER A 21 -6.68 3.81 12.83
C SER A 21 -5.19 3.78 13.15
N ASP A 22 -4.85 3.36 14.37
CA ASP A 22 -3.47 3.11 14.80
C ASP A 22 -2.94 1.76 14.32
N THR A 23 -3.83 0.85 13.94
CA THR A 23 -3.50 -0.47 13.41
C THR A 23 -3.90 -0.62 11.95
N PRO A 24 -3.25 -1.53 11.20
CA PRO A 24 -3.67 -1.81 9.83
C PRO A 24 -5.05 -2.45 9.82
N TYR A 25 -5.89 -2.08 8.86
CA TYR A 25 -7.22 -2.63 8.70
C TYR A 25 -7.39 -3.18 7.29
N LYS A 26 -8.36 -4.08 7.10
CA LYS A 26 -8.79 -4.52 5.78
C LYS A 26 -10.03 -3.71 5.41
N CYS A 27 -10.02 -3.05 4.26
CA CYS A 27 -11.18 -2.33 3.78
C CYS A 27 -12.29 -3.30 3.34
N ASP A 28 -13.50 -3.14 3.86
CA ASP A 28 -14.66 -3.96 3.51
C ASP A 28 -15.23 -3.65 2.13
N GLY A 29 -14.89 -2.50 1.54
CA GLY A 29 -15.25 -2.15 0.17
C GLY A 29 -14.37 -2.89 -0.83
N CYS A 30 -13.12 -2.44 -0.98
CA CYS A 30 -12.22 -2.97 -2.02
C CYS A 30 -11.38 -4.19 -1.60
N LYS A 31 -11.45 -4.60 -0.32
CA LYS A 31 -10.70 -5.72 0.28
C LYS A 31 -9.17 -5.55 0.36
N GLU A 32 -8.65 -4.39 -0.01
CA GLU A 32 -7.24 -4.05 0.13
C GLU A 32 -6.89 -3.61 1.56
N LEU A 33 -5.61 -3.72 1.91
CA LEU A 33 -5.05 -3.26 3.18
C LEU A 33 -5.11 -1.72 3.25
N GLY A 34 -5.48 -1.18 4.42
CA GLY A 34 -5.54 0.23 4.72
C GLY A 34 -4.84 0.58 6.03
N PHE A 35 -4.51 1.85 6.17
CA PHE A 35 -3.87 2.41 7.35
C PHE A 35 -4.32 3.86 7.56
N GLY A 36 -4.08 4.39 8.76
CA GLY A 36 -4.39 5.78 9.07
C GLY A 36 -5.89 6.05 9.05
N PRO A 37 -6.32 7.24 8.61
CA PRO A 37 -7.73 7.61 8.52
C PRO A 37 -8.57 6.62 7.71
N CYS A 38 -9.74 6.29 8.23
CA CYS A 38 -10.73 5.41 7.62
C CYS A 38 -12.13 5.73 8.13
N PHE A 39 -13.14 5.33 7.37
CA PHE A 39 -14.53 5.34 7.84
C PHE A 39 -14.81 4.02 8.54
N GLU A 40 -15.05 4.08 9.84
CA GLU A 40 -15.23 2.92 10.73
C GLU A 40 -16.63 2.93 11.35
N CYS A 41 -17.26 1.76 11.42
CA CYS A 41 -18.48 1.57 12.21
C CYS A 41 -18.11 1.29 13.67
N GLU A 42 -18.74 1.97 14.63
CA GLU A 42 -18.46 1.69 16.06
C GLU A 42 -19.13 0.39 16.55
N ASP A 43 -20.23 0.00 15.92
CA ASP A 43 -21.05 -1.16 16.32
C ASP A 43 -20.54 -2.48 15.71
N CYS A 44 -19.73 -2.41 14.65
CA CYS A 44 -19.28 -3.54 13.85
C CYS A 44 -17.81 -3.38 13.45
N ASN A 45 -17.11 -4.47 13.22
CA ASN A 45 -15.73 -4.44 12.69
C ASN A 45 -15.70 -4.11 11.18
N PHE A 46 -16.36 -3.03 10.76
CA PHE A 46 -16.52 -2.61 9.36
C PHE A 46 -15.69 -1.35 9.09
N HIS A 47 -14.81 -1.41 8.09
CA HIS A 47 -13.87 -0.35 7.78
C HIS A 47 -13.85 -0.05 6.29
N LEU A 48 -13.87 1.22 5.90
CA LEU A 48 -13.65 1.66 4.52
C LEU A 48 -12.46 2.62 4.46
N HIS A 49 -11.62 2.46 3.44
CA HIS A 49 -10.74 3.55 3.02
C HIS A 49 -11.57 4.80 2.74
N GLU A 50 -11.02 5.99 2.93
CA GLU A 50 -11.69 7.24 2.54
C GLU A 50 -12.14 7.20 1.08
N GLU A 51 -11.33 6.62 0.19
CA GLU A 51 -11.64 6.47 -1.24
C GLU A 51 -12.76 5.46 -1.52
N CYS A 52 -12.97 4.50 -0.63
CA CYS A 52 -14.04 3.51 -0.73
C CYS A 52 -15.34 4.02 -0.11
N ALA A 53 -15.25 4.92 0.87
CA ALA A 53 -16.39 5.56 1.51
C ALA A 53 -16.94 6.74 0.68
N LEU A 54 -16.04 7.56 0.14
CA LEU A 54 -16.37 8.77 -0.62
C LEU A 54 -16.25 8.53 -2.13
N THR A 55 -16.92 7.48 -2.60
CA THR A 55 -16.89 7.10 -4.02
C THR A 55 -17.64 8.12 -4.86
N SER A 56 -17.12 8.36 -6.06
CA SER A 56 -17.76 9.16 -7.10
C SER A 56 -18.25 8.21 -8.18
N LYS A 57 -19.45 8.47 -8.75
CA LYS A 57 -20.03 7.61 -9.79
C LYS A 57 -19.07 7.36 -10.96
N SER A 58 -18.33 8.40 -11.37
CA SER A 58 -17.25 8.27 -12.34
C SER A 58 -16.03 9.09 -11.93
N SER A 59 -14.88 8.71 -12.48
CA SER A 59 -13.59 9.32 -12.20
C SER A 59 -12.58 9.06 -13.32
N TYR A 60 -11.43 9.73 -13.26
CA TYR A 60 -10.39 9.68 -14.28
C TYR A 60 -9.01 9.55 -13.63
N HIS A 61 -8.09 8.82 -14.29
CA HIS A 61 -6.70 8.77 -13.88
C HIS A 61 -5.76 9.31 -14.96
N PRO A 62 -4.75 10.14 -14.64
CA PRO A 62 -3.85 10.72 -15.64
C PRO A 62 -3.03 9.71 -16.48
N LEU A 63 -2.80 8.49 -15.98
CA LEU A 63 -2.17 7.41 -16.75
C LEU A 63 -3.12 6.78 -17.78
N PHE A 64 -4.43 6.93 -17.60
CA PHE A 64 -5.46 6.41 -18.50
C PHE A 64 -6.30 7.55 -19.07
N ARG A 65 -5.68 8.44 -19.85
CA ARG A 65 -6.30 9.68 -20.38
C ARG A 65 -7.55 9.47 -21.25
N ARG A 66 -7.79 8.25 -21.69
CA ARG A 66 -8.94 7.87 -22.53
C ARG A 66 -9.96 7.04 -21.79
N CYS A 67 -9.77 6.73 -20.50
CA CYS A 67 -10.76 5.97 -19.72
C CYS A 67 -11.51 6.90 -18.79
N GLU A 68 -12.84 6.91 -18.93
CA GLU A 68 -13.73 7.20 -17.82
C GLU A 68 -13.91 5.91 -17.03
N PHE A 69 -13.64 5.95 -15.74
CA PHE A 69 -13.86 4.81 -14.85
C PHE A 69 -15.17 4.98 -14.11
N ILE A 70 -16.03 3.98 -14.17
CA ILE A 70 -17.32 3.92 -13.47
C ILE A 70 -17.17 3.06 -12.22
N PHE A 71 -17.73 3.55 -11.12
CA PHE A 71 -17.70 2.82 -9.86
C PHE A 71 -18.70 1.66 -9.84
N HIS A 72 -18.26 0.51 -9.33
CA HIS A 72 -19.08 -0.67 -9.07
C HIS A 72 -18.74 -1.25 -7.70
N GLU A 73 -19.76 -1.66 -6.94
CA GLU A 73 -19.58 -2.30 -5.62
C GLU A 73 -19.11 -3.75 -5.72
N GLU A 74 -19.46 -4.43 -6.81
CA GLU A 74 -19.10 -5.83 -7.05
C GLU A 74 -18.60 -6.02 -8.48
N THR A 75 -17.76 -7.03 -8.67
CA THR A 75 -17.30 -7.46 -9.98
C THR A 75 -17.65 -8.92 -10.23
N TYR A 76 -18.04 -9.23 -11.46
CA TYR A 76 -18.22 -10.61 -11.90
C TYR A 76 -16.94 -11.13 -12.56
N GLY A 77 -16.43 -12.27 -12.07
CA GLY A 77 -15.27 -12.96 -12.63
C GLY A 77 -13.93 -12.57 -11.98
N GLY A 78 -12.89 -13.34 -12.31
CA GLY A 78 -11.52 -13.10 -11.82
C GLY A 78 -10.88 -11.91 -12.54
N ARG A 79 -11.07 -10.71 -11.98
CA ARG A 79 -10.47 -9.46 -12.48
C ARG A 79 -9.30 -9.06 -11.60
N TYR A 80 -8.36 -8.31 -12.16
CA TYR A 80 -7.22 -7.76 -11.44
C TYR A 80 -7.11 -6.26 -11.70
N CYS A 81 -6.51 -5.56 -10.76
CA CYS A 81 -6.30 -4.12 -10.85
C CYS A 81 -5.10 -3.82 -11.75
N ASP A 82 -5.28 -3.07 -12.83
CA ASP A 82 -4.21 -2.70 -13.78
C ASP A 82 -3.08 -1.89 -13.11
N ALA A 83 -3.35 -1.22 -12.00
CA ALA A 83 -2.35 -0.45 -11.27
C ALA A 83 -1.42 -1.30 -10.39
N CYS A 84 -1.95 -2.29 -9.67
CA CYS A 84 -1.17 -3.07 -8.71
C CYS A 84 -1.08 -4.57 -9.04
N GLY A 85 -1.75 -5.04 -10.08
CA GLY A 85 -1.78 -6.45 -10.49
C GLY A 85 -2.44 -7.40 -9.48
N LYS A 86 -3.07 -6.88 -8.42
CA LYS A 86 -3.78 -7.69 -7.41
C LYS A 86 -5.23 -7.90 -7.82
N ASP A 87 -5.82 -8.98 -7.31
CA ASP A 87 -7.23 -9.31 -7.54
C ASP A 87 -8.16 -8.18 -7.09
N VAL A 88 -9.24 -8.00 -7.86
CA VAL A 88 -10.35 -7.13 -7.48
C VAL A 88 -11.40 -8.00 -6.81
N LEU A 89 -11.61 -7.80 -5.50
CA LEU A 89 -12.46 -8.65 -4.67
C LEU A 89 -13.70 -7.92 -4.10
N GLY A 90 -14.01 -6.74 -4.63
CA GLY A 90 -15.08 -5.88 -4.16
C GLY A 90 -15.09 -4.58 -4.96
N PHE A 91 -15.17 -3.45 -4.26
CA PHE A 91 -15.29 -2.12 -4.86
C PHE A 91 -14.22 -1.88 -5.93
N VAL A 92 -14.66 -1.46 -7.11
CA VAL A 92 -13.82 -1.25 -8.29
C VAL A 92 -14.25 -0.02 -9.07
N TYR A 93 -13.30 0.52 -9.81
CA TYR A 93 -13.52 1.46 -10.90
C TYR A 93 -13.17 0.77 -12.22
N GLN A 94 -14.16 0.59 -13.09
CA GLN A 94 -14.02 -0.10 -14.37
C GLN A 94 -14.10 0.89 -15.55
N CYS A 95 -13.14 0.82 -16.47
CA CYS A 95 -13.14 1.62 -17.69
C CYS A 95 -14.23 1.13 -18.67
N THR A 96 -14.89 2.05 -19.36
CA THR A 96 -16.06 1.77 -20.21
C THR A 96 -15.76 1.14 -21.58
N HIS A 97 -14.49 0.94 -21.94
CA HIS A 97 -14.08 0.44 -23.25
C HIS A 97 -13.99 -1.09 -23.32
N ASP A 98 -13.97 -1.65 -24.54
CA ASP A 98 -13.99 -3.10 -24.80
C ASP A 98 -12.86 -3.90 -24.12
N ASN A 99 -11.69 -3.28 -23.92
CA ASN A 99 -10.62 -3.79 -23.06
C ASN A 99 -10.63 -3.02 -21.73
N ALA A 100 -11.66 -3.26 -20.93
CA ALA A 100 -11.91 -2.53 -19.69
C ALA A 100 -10.76 -2.74 -18.70
N HIS A 101 -10.06 -1.64 -18.40
CA HIS A 101 -9.13 -1.56 -17.27
C HIS A 101 -9.89 -1.46 -15.96
N ASP A 102 -9.39 -2.11 -14.93
CA ASP A 102 -9.96 -2.12 -13.59
C ASP A 102 -8.99 -1.53 -12.59
N LEU A 103 -9.49 -0.69 -11.69
CA LEU A 103 -8.70 -0.07 -10.64
C LEU A 103 -9.41 -0.20 -9.30
N HIS A 104 -8.69 -0.62 -8.26
CA HIS A 104 -9.17 -0.41 -6.89
C HIS A 104 -9.36 1.10 -6.64
N PRO A 105 -10.35 1.53 -5.83
CA PRO A 105 -10.51 2.92 -5.44
C PRO A 105 -9.23 3.56 -4.88
N CYS A 106 -8.48 2.83 -4.04
CA CYS A 106 -7.21 3.30 -3.49
C CYS A 106 -6.10 3.42 -4.54
N CYS A 107 -6.08 2.54 -5.55
CA CYS A 107 -5.13 2.62 -6.66
C CYS A 107 -5.46 3.80 -7.59
N LEU A 108 -6.74 4.07 -7.82
CA LEU A 108 -7.20 5.18 -8.66
C LEU A 108 -6.77 6.56 -8.14
N LYS A 109 -6.56 6.72 -6.82
CA LYS A 109 -6.12 7.99 -6.23
C LYS A 109 -4.60 8.17 -6.14
N LEU A 110 -3.82 7.18 -6.57
CA LEU A 110 -2.36 7.28 -6.52
C LEU A 110 -1.87 8.52 -7.29
N GLN A 111 -0.99 9.28 -6.66
CA GLN A 111 -0.54 10.54 -7.23
C GLN A 111 0.42 10.28 -8.40
N PRO A 112 0.21 10.90 -9.58
CA PRO A 112 1.13 10.74 -10.72
C PRO A 112 2.56 11.21 -10.43
N LYS A 113 2.73 12.08 -9.43
CA LYS A 113 3.99 12.71 -9.07
C LYS A 113 4.05 12.98 -7.56
N ILE A 114 5.11 12.50 -6.91
CA ILE A 114 5.42 12.80 -5.51
C ILE A 114 6.65 13.71 -5.49
N ILE A 115 6.60 14.78 -4.71
CA ILE A 115 7.72 15.70 -4.52
C ILE A 115 7.97 15.85 -3.02
N ASN A 116 9.16 15.48 -2.54
CA ASN A 116 9.55 15.70 -1.16
C ASN A 116 11.08 15.83 -1.05
N ASP A 117 11.57 16.84 -0.32
CA ASP A 117 13.00 17.05 0.00
C ASP A 117 13.98 16.86 -1.18
N GLY A 118 13.62 17.42 -2.35
CA GLY A 118 14.43 17.34 -3.57
C GLY A 118 14.35 16.00 -4.31
N PHE A 119 13.54 15.05 -3.84
CA PHE A 119 13.16 13.85 -4.57
C PHE A 119 11.89 14.08 -5.38
N VAL A 120 11.95 13.65 -6.64
CA VAL A 120 10.80 13.61 -7.53
C VAL A 120 10.61 12.17 -7.98
N LEU A 121 9.44 11.61 -7.67
CA LEU A 121 9.01 10.29 -8.09
C LEU A 121 7.82 10.45 -9.05
N HIS A 122 7.83 9.69 -10.13
CA HIS A 122 6.77 9.64 -11.12
C HIS A 122 6.12 8.27 -11.08
N LEU A 123 4.80 8.24 -11.03
CA LEU A 123 4.04 7.03 -11.27
C LEU A 123 4.04 6.74 -12.78
N SER A 124 4.33 5.51 -13.15
CA SER A 124 4.48 5.09 -14.55
C SER A 124 3.88 3.70 -14.75
N ASP A 125 3.17 3.52 -15.85
CA ASP A 125 2.70 2.23 -16.39
C ASP A 125 3.79 1.51 -17.21
N LYS A 126 4.86 2.22 -17.57
CA LYS A 126 6.02 1.69 -18.32
C LYS A 126 7.27 1.81 -17.48
N VAL A 127 7.89 0.67 -17.20
CA VAL A 127 9.01 0.60 -16.25
C VAL A 127 10.35 0.78 -16.99
N PRO A 128 11.13 1.85 -16.72
CA PRO A 128 12.41 2.07 -17.40
C PRO A 128 13.54 1.19 -16.85
N SER A 129 13.41 0.74 -15.59
CA SER A 129 14.41 -0.05 -14.87
C SER A 129 13.73 -1.19 -14.10
N LYS A 130 14.53 -2.12 -13.57
CA LYS A 130 14.03 -3.21 -12.74
C LYS A 130 13.60 -2.67 -11.38
N CYS A 131 12.51 -3.21 -10.83
CA CYS A 131 12.10 -2.91 -9.47
C CYS A 131 13.19 -3.35 -8.46
N LEU A 132 13.51 -2.49 -7.50
CA LEU A 132 14.53 -2.76 -6.49
C LEU A 132 14.13 -3.86 -5.48
N LYS A 133 12.85 -4.20 -5.36
CA LYS A 133 12.35 -5.27 -4.48
C LYS A 133 12.36 -6.64 -5.17
N CYS A 134 11.76 -6.78 -6.34
CA CYS A 134 11.64 -8.08 -7.03
C CYS A 134 12.71 -8.32 -8.11
N ASN A 135 13.53 -7.31 -8.45
CA ASN A 135 14.53 -7.35 -9.52
C ASN A 135 13.95 -7.72 -10.91
N SER A 136 12.67 -7.40 -11.12
CA SER A 136 11.93 -7.64 -12.37
C SER A 136 11.35 -6.33 -12.91
N ARG A 137 11.03 -6.28 -14.21
CA ARG A 137 10.24 -5.20 -14.82
C ARG A 137 8.73 -5.49 -14.77
N GLU A 138 8.37 -6.75 -14.57
CA GLU A 138 6.98 -7.22 -14.45
C GLU A 138 6.69 -7.64 -13.01
N ILE A 139 5.43 -7.51 -12.59
CA ILE A 139 4.93 -7.98 -11.30
C ILE A 139 4.75 -9.50 -11.37
N SER A 140 4.06 -9.98 -12.41
CA SER A 140 3.76 -11.40 -12.61
C SER A 140 3.37 -11.68 -14.06
N ARG A 141 3.87 -12.78 -14.66
CA ARG A 141 3.49 -13.35 -15.98
C ARG A 141 2.78 -12.37 -16.96
N GLY A 142 3.47 -11.35 -17.45
CA GLY A 142 2.94 -10.39 -18.44
C GLY A 142 2.21 -9.16 -17.88
N ILE A 143 1.99 -9.07 -16.57
CA ILE A 143 1.42 -7.91 -15.88
C ILE A 143 2.57 -7.00 -15.41
N THR A 144 2.65 -5.80 -15.98
CA THR A 144 3.63 -4.79 -15.58
C THR A 144 3.17 -3.98 -14.37
N GLY A 145 1.88 -3.66 -14.32
CA GLY A 145 1.28 -2.71 -13.37
C GLY A 145 1.97 -1.35 -13.34
N TRP A 146 1.69 -0.57 -12.31
CA TRP A 146 2.30 0.73 -12.10
C TRP A 146 3.53 0.66 -11.19
N SER A 147 4.45 1.59 -11.41
CA SER A 147 5.66 1.76 -10.63
C SER A 147 5.89 3.22 -10.28
N TYR A 148 6.39 3.48 -9.09
CA TYR A 148 7.01 4.76 -8.76
C TYR A 148 8.48 4.75 -9.16
N VAL A 149 8.88 5.74 -9.95
CA VAL A 149 10.22 5.85 -10.53
C VAL A 149 10.81 7.23 -10.25
N SER A 150 12.00 7.27 -9.67
CA SER A 150 12.77 8.52 -9.51
C SER A 150 13.14 9.15 -10.85
N SER A 151 13.26 10.47 -10.92
CA SER A 151 13.70 11.17 -12.15
C SER A 151 15.08 10.73 -12.66
N CYS A 152 15.95 10.16 -11.80
CA CYS A 152 17.23 9.60 -12.23
C CYS A 152 17.15 8.13 -12.70
N GLY A 153 15.96 7.51 -12.67
CA GLY A 153 15.69 6.14 -13.09
C GLY A 153 16.24 5.04 -12.16
N LYS A 154 17.01 5.40 -11.13
CA LYS A 154 17.72 4.44 -10.26
C LYS A 154 16.84 3.80 -9.20
N PHE A 155 15.81 4.51 -8.73
CA PHE A 155 14.88 4.01 -7.73
C PHE A 155 13.55 3.73 -8.42
N CYS A 156 13.20 2.45 -8.48
CA CYS A 156 11.98 1.96 -9.12
C CYS A 156 11.35 0.90 -8.22
N TYR A 157 10.07 1.08 -7.91
CA TYR A 157 9.29 0.12 -7.13
C TYR A 157 7.91 -0.05 -7.77
N HIS A 158 7.53 -1.31 -8.03
CA HIS A 158 6.14 -1.61 -8.39
C HIS A 158 5.24 -1.27 -7.20
N VAL A 159 4.05 -0.72 -7.48
CA VAL A 159 3.01 -0.49 -6.46
C VAL A 159 2.69 -1.82 -5.75
N ALA A 160 2.58 -2.91 -6.52
CA ALA A 160 2.36 -4.26 -6.02
C ALA A 160 3.41 -4.68 -4.99
N CYS A 161 4.70 -4.56 -5.35
CA CYS A 161 5.80 -4.97 -4.50
C CYS A 161 5.87 -4.17 -3.20
N VAL A 162 5.50 -2.88 -3.21
CA VAL A 162 5.44 -2.08 -1.98
C VAL A 162 4.26 -2.52 -1.13
N LYS A 163 3.09 -2.79 -1.73
CA LYS A 163 1.93 -3.34 -1.01
C LYS A 163 2.26 -4.68 -0.35
N ASP A 164 2.91 -5.59 -1.08
CA ASP A 164 3.32 -6.90 -0.55
C ASP A 164 4.34 -6.76 0.56
N LEU A 165 5.34 -5.91 0.38
CA LEU A 165 6.37 -5.65 1.37
C LEU A 165 5.75 -5.21 2.72
N VAL A 166 4.80 -4.28 2.67
CA VAL A 166 4.09 -3.80 3.86
C VAL A 166 3.21 -4.90 4.48
N LEU A 167 2.47 -5.64 3.66
CA LEU A 167 1.60 -6.73 4.12
C LEU A 167 2.39 -7.88 4.78
N GLU A 168 3.51 -8.30 4.19
CA GLU A 168 4.40 -9.34 4.72
C GLU A 168 4.94 -8.94 6.09
N ASN A 169 5.38 -7.69 6.24
CA ASN A 169 5.95 -7.22 7.51
C ASN A 169 4.89 -7.04 8.59
N TRP A 170 3.66 -6.69 8.22
CA TRP A 170 2.54 -6.72 9.15
C TRP A 170 2.22 -8.15 9.64
N ARG A 171 2.11 -9.13 8.72
CA ARG A 171 1.83 -10.52 9.09
C ARG A 171 2.90 -11.11 10.00
N ASN A 172 4.17 -10.87 9.69
CA ASN A 172 5.29 -11.37 10.49
C ASN A 172 5.31 -10.75 11.90
N GLY A 173 4.77 -9.54 12.09
CA GLY A 173 4.61 -8.94 13.41
C GLY A 173 3.44 -9.50 14.25
N TYR A 174 2.49 -10.20 13.63
CA TYR A 174 1.26 -10.68 14.28
C TYR A 174 1.33 -12.16 14.70
N PHE A 175 2.03 -13.02 13.94
CA PHE A 175 2.05 -14.47 14.18
C PHE A 175 3.19 -14.99 15.07
N ASP A 176 4.16 -14.15 15.47
CA ASP A 176 5.19 -14.52 16.46
C ASP A 176 4.71 -14.40 17.93
N GLY A 177 3.44 -14.06 18.14
CA GLY A 177 2.86 -13.82 19.47
C GLY A 177 2.15 -15.01 20.14
N ASP A 178 1.95 -16.14 19.45
CA ASP A 178 1.07 -17.21 19.94
C ASP A 178 1.82 -18.40 20.56
N ASN A 179 2.65 -18.12 21.57
CA ASN A 179 3.19 -19.14 22.48
C ASN A 179 3.56 -18.53 23.85
N ASN A 180 2.57 -18.02 24.59
CA ASN A 180 2.37 -18.33 26.02
C ASN A 180 1.22 -17.53 26.64
N ASN A 181 0.52 -18.20 27.55
CA ASN A 181 -0.61 -17.74 28.36
C ASN A 181 -0.47 -16.33 28.95
N GLY A 182 -1.60 -15.61 28.89
CA GLY A 182 -2.12 -14.86 30.02
C GLY A 182 -1.83 -13.35 30.04
N SER A 183 -2.92 -12.61 30.26
CA SER A 183 -3.02 -11.20 30.63
C SER A 183 -2.87 -10.16 29.50
N ALA A 184 -4.00 -9.50 29.24
CA ALA A 184 -4.09 -8.25 28.51
C ALA A 184 -3.25 -7.17 29.20
N GLN A 185 -2.06 -6.85 28.66
CA GLN A 185 -1.30 -5.60 28.91
C GLN A 185 0.09 -5.59 28.21
N THR A 186 0.22 -5.82 26.90
CA THR A 186 1.56 -5.80 26.26
C THR A 186 1.60 -5.36 24.78
N SER A 187 0.86 -4.33 24.37
CA SER A 187 0.88 -3.88 22.96
C SER A 187 1.95 -2.82 22.59
N ASN A 188 2.98 -2.59 23.42
CA ASN A 188 4.08 -1.67 23.06
C ASN A 188 5.50 -2.20 23.29
N LEU A 189 5.67 -3.38 23.91
CA LEU A 189 7.01 -3.89 24.26
C LEU A 189 7.52 -5.01 23.33
N ALA A 190 6.64 -5.65 22.55
CA ALA A 190 7.00 -6.73 21.64
C ALA A 190 7.81 -6.27 20.41
N LEU A 191 7.77 -4.97 20.08
CA LEU A 191 8.45 -4.39 18.91
C LEU A 191 9.94 -4.10 19.12
N MET A 192 10.46 -4.27 20.35
CA MET A 192 11.87 -4.01 20.67
C MET A 192 12.81 -5.22 20.54
N ARG A 193 12.32 -6.40 20.13
CA ARG A 193 13.15 -7.63 20.07
C ARG A 193 13.59 -8.08 18.68
N ILE A 194 13.46 -7.24 17.65
CA ILE A 194 13.99 -7.57 16.31
C ILE A 194 15.49 -7.22 16.24
N ALA A 195 16.28 -8.05 16.92
CA ALA A 195 17.70 -8.18 16.65
C ALA A 195 18.00 -9.64 16.26
N SER A 196 18.37 -9.80 14.99
CA SER A 196 19.03 -10.96 14.37
C SER A 196 18.10 -11.96 13.65
N PRO A 197 18.29 -12.13 12.32
CA PRO A 197 17.88 -13.36 11.63
C PRO A 197 18.71 -14.54 12.16
N SER A 198 18.05 -15.68 12.33
CA SER A 198 18.71 -16.96 12.58
C SER A 198 19.80 -17.23 11.54
N ASN A 199 20.96 -17.64 12.07
CA ASN A 199 22.14 -18.08 11.34
C ASN A 199 21.79 -19.14 10.29
N GLU A 200 21.91 -18.84 8.99
CA GLU A 200 22.31 -19.82 7.95
C GLU A 200 22.83 -19.14 6.65
N VAL A 201 23.63 -18.07 6.73
CA VAL A 201 24.67 -17.82 5.70
C VAL A 201 25.83 -17.11 6.38
N ALA A 202 26.86 -17.88 6.73
CA ALA A 202 28.06 -17.37 7.35
C ALA A 202 28.78 -16.33 6.45
N ARG A 203 28.99 -15.15 7.03
CA ARG A 203 30.17 -14.27 6.87
C ARG A 203 30.69 -14.06 5.44
N ARG A 204 30.25 -12.95 4.85
CA ARG A 204 31.17 -12.03 4.15
C ARG A 204 30.95 -10.60 4.65
N LYS A 205 31.60 -10.26 5.77
CA LYS A 205 31.81 -8.85 6.18
C LYS A 205 32.80 -8.19 5.21
N GLY A 206 32.32 -7.87 4.00
CA GLY A 206 32.96 -6.87 3.17
C GLY A 206 32.65 -5.49 3.76
N ARG A 207 33.65 -4.62 3.89
CA ARG A 207 33.44 -3.21 4.27
C ARG A 207 32.63 -2.56 3.14
N LEU A 208 31.34 -2.30 3.36
CA LEU A 208 30.48 -1.70 2.35
C LEU A 208 31.05 -0.34 1.95
N GLY A 209 31.29 -0.11 0.66
CA GLY A 209 31.87 1.14 0.19
C GLY A 209 30.96 2.33 0.48
N SER A 210 31.54 3.51 0.74
CA SER A 210 30.81 4.74 1.09
C SER A 210 29.70 5.10 0.09
N LYS A 211 29.90 4.81 -1.20
CA LYS A 211 28.89 4.99 -2.26
C LYS A 211 27.66 4.08 -2.08
N ALA A 212 27.86 2.82 -1.68
CA ALA A 212 26.77 1.87 -1.46
C ALA A 212 25.96 2.23 -0.22
N ILE A 213 26.61 2.66 0.87
CA ILE A 213 25.94 3.19 2.07
C ILE A 213 25.05 4.38 1.69
N LYS A 214 25.59 5.34 0.93
CA LYS A 214 24.83 6.52 0.47
C LYS A 214 23.63 6.12 -0.41
N PHE A 215 23.78 5.11 -1.26
CA PHE A 215 22.70 4.61 -2.11
C PHE A 215 21.55 4.04 -1.29
N TRP A 216 21.84 3.13 -0.35
CA TRP A 216 20.81 2.52 0.50
C TRP A 216 20.10 3.54 1.39
N ARG A 217 20.83 4.53 1.89
CA ARG A 217 20.21 5.65 2.62
C ARG A 217 19.18 6.41 1.78
N ILE A 218 19.44 6.60 0.48
CA ILE A 218 18.49 7.27 -0.42
C ILE A 218 17.34 6.32 -0.78
N ALA A 219 17.62 5.04 -1.05
CA ALA A 219 16.60 4.02 -1.31
C ALA A 219 15.60 3.94 -0.14
N LYS A 220 16.11 3.99 1.09
CA LYS A 220 15.35 4.08 2.34
C LYS A 220 14.35 5.24 2.29
N MET A 221 14.82 6.45 2.04
CA MET A 221 13.96 7.64 1.98
C MET A 221 12.91 7.52 0.88
N VAL A 222 13.30 7.10 -0.33
CA VAL A 222 12.39 6.92 -1.46
C VAL A 222 11.29 5.91 -1.15
N LEU A 223 11.63 4.78 -0.55
CA LEU A 223 10.65 3.76 -0.17
C LEU A 223 9.65 4.30 0.85
N LYS A 224 10.08 5.08 1.85
CA LYS A 224 9.17 5.74 2.80
C LYS A 224 8.17 6.67 2.12
N LEU A 225 8.62 7.45 1.14
CA LEU A 225 7.75 8.34 0.36
C LEU A 225 6.70 7.56 -0.43
N ILE A 226 7.11 6.45 -1.05
CA ILE A 226 6.20 5.61 -1.83
C ILE A 226 5.16 4.95 -0.91
N ILE A 227 5.58 4.41 0.24
CA ILE A 227 4.66 3.82 1.23
C ILE A 227 3.63 4.87 1.67
N SER A 228 4.10 6.07 2.03
CA SER A 228 3.22 7.16 2.48
C SER A 228 2.25 7.60 1.39
N SER A 229 2.68 7.58 0.12
CA SER A 229 1.80 7.90 -1.00
C SER A 229 0.78 6.80 -1.34
N ILE A 230 1.06 5.53 -1.01
CA ILE A 230 0.14 4.41 -1.29
C ILE A 230 -0.87 4.24 -0.15
N PHE A 231 -0.44 4.46 1.09
CA PHE A 231 -1.23 4.13 2.28
C PHE A 231 -1.63 5.35 3.14
N GLY A 232 -1.28 6.55 2.70
CA GLY A 232 -1.43 7.77 3.51
C GLY A 232 -0.27 7.96 4.48
N ASP A 233 -0.26 9.10 5.18
CA ASP A 233 0.79 9.39 6.15
C ASP A 233 0.79 8.33 7.24
N PRO A 234 1.95 7.70 7.49
CA PRO A 234 2.07 6.68 8.49
C PRO A 234 1.87 7.27 9.89
N THR A 235 0.65 7.18 10.43
CA THR A 235 0.42 7.28 11.87
C THR A 235 1.23 6.20 12.60
N SER A 236 1.42 6.37 13.91
CA SER A 236 2.39 5.66 14.75
C SER A 236 2.57 4.15 14.45
N GLY A 237 1.51 3.43 14.05
CA GLY A 237 1.57 2.02 13.65
C GLY A 237 2.36 1.71 12.36
N ILE A 238 2.22 2.50 11.29
CA ILE A 238 3.03 2.28 10.06
C ILE A 238 4.47 2.73 10.28
N ALA A 239 4.72 3.76 11.09
CA ALA A 239 6.08 4.27 11.33
C ALA A 239 7.01 3.14 11.79
N ILE A 240 6.50 2.20 12.58
CA ILE A 240 7.24 1.04 13.08
C ILE A 240 7.49 0.01 11.97
N ILE A 241 6.49 -0.31 11.15
CA ILE A 241 6.64 -1.21 10.00
C ILE A 241 7.62 -0.61 8.99
N VAL A 242 7.51 0.69 8.72
CA VAL A 242 8.40 1.44 7.85
C VAL A 242 9.81 1.50 8.42
N GLU A 243 9.99 1.72 9.73
CA GLU A 243 11.34 1.69 10.30
C GLU A 243 11.94 0.28 10.28
N SER A 244 11.15 -0.76 10.57
CA SER A 244 11.57 -2.16 10.47
C SER A 244 11.99 -2.53 9.04
N LEU A 245 11.12 -2.27 8.06
CA LEU A 245 11.37 -2.50 6.64
C LEU A 245 12.66 -1.85 6.17
N VAL A 246 12.90 -0.66 6.66
CA VAL A 246 14.00 0.16 6.19
C VAL A 246 15.21 0.08 7.12
N SER A 247 15.19 -0.81 8.11
CA SER A 247 16.34 -1.23 8.92
C SER A 247 17.02 -2.50 8.36
N GLN A 248 16.34 -3.22 7.46
CA GLN A 248 16.83 -4.44 6.82
C GLN A 248 17.80 -4.16 5.65
N TYR A 249 18.11 -2.89 5.36
CA TYR A 249 18.95 -2.44 4.24
C TYR A 249 20.14 -1.57 4.69
#